data_AF-A0A2U3K0A0-F1
#
_entry.id   AF-A0A2U3K0A0-F1
#
_cell.length_a   1.000
_cell.length_b   1.000
_cell.length_c   1.000
_cell.angle_alpha   90.00
_cell.angle_beta   90.00
_cell.angle_gamma   90.00
#
_symmetry.space_group_name_H-M   'P 1'
#
loop_
_entity.id
_entity.type
_entity.pdbx_description
1 polymer ?
#
loop_
_entity_poly.entity_id
_entity_poly.type
_entity_poly.pdbx_seq_one_letter_code
_entity_poly.pdbx_strand_id
1 'polypeptide(L)'
;MRITRFPSITEPQFFGCVSAFVDSLAGELNSASIALRRLEGQSKGSAFAYEMTLDTHRYGALIVLDRWSTLVRAFGPHLEISRRPSIVERAPERVAAAEDFLGRANRLIDAADRYSGEMVEACIAAFQSLNTTFAEERAEAEQSGKLGPMLPGEYREARRIFLEDLAAR
;
A
#
# COMPACT_ATOMS: atom_id res chain seq x y z
N MET A 1 -15.40 -2.61 -5.25
CA MET A 1 -14.39 -2.22 -6.26
C MET A 1 -15.00 -2.36 -7.64
N ARG A 2 -14.80 -1.38 -8.52
CA ARG A 2 -15.21 -1.38 -9.93
C ARG A 2 -14.32 -2.30 -10.75
N ILE A 3 -13.02 -2.37 -10.46
CA ILE A 3 -12.09 -3.23 -11.20
C ILE A 3 -12.45 -4.72 -11.08
N THR A 4 -13.09 -5.15 -9.99
CA THR A 4 -13.54 -6.53 -9.81
C THR A 4 -14.85 -6.86 -10.54
N ARG A 5 -15.45 -5.89 -11.25
CA ARG A 5 -16.63 -6.13 -12.10
C ARG A 5 -16.26 -6.65 -13.49
N PHE A 6 -14.99 -6.55 -13.88
CA PHE A 6 -14.50 -7.16 -15.11
C PHE A 6 -14.44 -8.68 -14.92
N PRO A 7 -14.82 -9.49 -15.94
CA PRO A 7 -14.78 -10.95 -15.84
C PRO A 7 -13.35 -11.50 -15.80
N SER A 8 -12.41 -10.78 -16.40
CA SER A 8 -10.98 -11.07 -16.43
C SER A 8 -10.20 -9.78 -16.66
N ILE A 9 -8.90 -9.79 -16.37
CA ILE A 9 -7.97 -8.71 -16.71
C ILE A 9 -6.77 -9.28 -17.46
N THR A 10 -6.20 -8.50 -18.36
CA THR A 10 -4.95 -8.83 -19.06
C THR A 10 -3.74 -8.54 -18.16
N GLU A 11 -2.59 -9.12 -18.49
CA GLU A 11 -1.33 -8.84 -17.78
C GLU A 11 -1.00 -7.32 -17.74
N PRO A 12 -1.09 -6.55 -18.86
CA PRO A 12 -0.91 -5.10 -18.81
C PRO A 12 -1.88 -4.38 -17.86
N GLN A 13 -3.15 -4.79 -17.80
CA GLN A 13 -4.13 -4.24 -16.86
C GLN A 13 -3.74 -4.53 -15.42
N PHE A 14 -3.31 -5.76 -15.13
CA PHE A 14 -2.83 -6.14 -13.81
C PHE A 14 -1.62 -5.32 -13.38
N PHE A 15 -0.61 -5.15 -14.23
CA PHE A 15 0.55 -4.30 -13.93
C PHE A 15 0.19 -2.84 -13.75
N GLY A 16 -0.85 -2.34 -14.42
CA GLY A 16 -1.44 -1.02 -14.13
C GLY A 16 -1.93 -0.93 -12.69
N CYS A 17 -2.61 -1.96 -12.19
CA CYS A 17 -3.06 -2.04 -10.80
C CYS A 17 -1.89 -2.18 -9.82
N VAL A 18 -0.85 -2.97 -10.16
CA VAL A 18 0.37 -3.11 -9.35
C VAL A 18 1.05 -1.76 -9.14
N SER A 19 1.18 -0.96 -10.20
CA SER A 19 1.73 0.40 -10.09
C SER A 19 0.88 1.31 -9.20
N ALA A 20 -0.45 1.30 -9.36
CA ALA A 20 -1.32 2.08 -8.48
C ALA A 20 -1.21 1.65 -7.01
N PHE A 21 -1.16 0.34 -6.75
CA PHE A 21 -0.97 -0.22 -5.42
C PHE A 21 0.33 0.26 -4.78
N VAL A 22 1.46 0.11 -5.48
CA VAL A 22 2.78 0.52 -4.99
C VAL A 22 2.83 2.01 -4.67
N ASP A 23 2.38 2.86 -5.60
CA ASP A 23 2.40 4.31 -5.42
C ASP A 23 1.53 4.73 -4.23
N SER A 24 0.34 4.14 -4.11
CA SER A 24 -0.61 4.46 -3.05
C SER A 24 -0.10 4.00 -1.69
N LEU A 25 0.38 2.75 -1.58
CA LEU A 25 0.91 2.24 -0.32
C LEU A 25 2.12 3.04 0.14
N ALA A 26 3.06 3.33 -0.76
CA ALA A 26 4.23 4.15 -0.45
C ALA A 26 3.82 5.58 -0.02
N GLY A 27 2.84 6.18 -0.70
CA GLY A 27 2.32 7.51 -0.36
C GLY A 27 1.69 7.58 1.04
N GLU A 28 0.89 6.57 1.40
CA GLU A 28 0.28 6.47 2.73
C GLU A 28 1.35 6.26 3.82
N LEU A 29 2.26 5.31 3.64
CA LEU A 29 3.31 5.01 4.62
C LEU A 29 4.28 6.19 4.82
N ASN A 30 4.63 6.90 3.74
CA ASN A 30 5.47 8.09 3.83
C ASN A 30 4.76 9.24 4.56
N SER A 31 3.50 9.48 4.26
CA SER A 31 2.71 10.52 4.92
C SER A 31 2.50 10.21 6.41
N ALA A 32 2.22 8.95 6.76
CA ALA A 32 2.17 8.46 8.14
C ALA A 32 3.52 8.66 8.85
N SER A 33 4.64 8.31 8.20
CA SER A 33 5.99 8.50 8.76
C SER A 33 6.30 9.97 9.03
N ILE A 34 5.94 10.88 8.11
CA ILE A 34 6.14 12.33 8.27
C ILE A 34 5.31 12.85 9.44
N ALA A 35 4.03 12.49 9.52
CA ALA A 35 3.15 12.89 10.62
C ALA A 35 3.68 12.37 11.96
N LEU A 36 4.13 11.12 12.02
CA LEU A 36 4.67 10.51 13.23
C LEU A 36 5.95 11.21 13.70
N ARG A 37 6.86 11.60 12.78
CA ARG A 37 8.04 12.42 13.13
C ARG A 37 7.68 13.79 13.68
N ARG A 38 6.59 14.40 13.22
CA ARG A 38 6.10 15.69 13.77
C ARG A 38 5.54 15.55 15.18
N LEU A 39 5.10 14.35 15.55
CA LEU A 39 4.57 14.04 16.87
C LEU A 39 5.67 13.65 17.86
N GLU A 40 6.90 13.39 17.42
CA GLU A 40 7.99 12.95 18.30
C GLU A 40 8.20 13.90 19.49
N GLY A 41 8.25 13.32 20.70
CA GLY A 41 8.37 14.04 21.97
C GLY A 41 7.06 14.65 22.49
N GLN A 42 5.99 14.67 21.69
CA GLN A 42 4.69 15.22 22.08
C GLN A 42 3.89 14.22 22.91
N SER A 43 3.14 14.72 23.89
CA SER A 43 2.14 13.92 24.59
C SER A 43 0.93 13.69 23.68
N LYS A 44 0.26 12.55 23.82
CA LYS A 44 -0.93 12.25 23.03
C LYS A 44 -2.01 13.31 23.27
N GLY A 45 -2.67 13.75 22.20
CA GLY A 45 -3.66 14.83 22.23
C GLY A 45 -3.08 16.25 22.20
N SER A 46 -1.76 16.46 22.36
CA SER A 46 -1.19 17.82 22.35
C SER A 46 -1.00 18.41 20.95
N ALA A 47 -1.05 17.57 19.91
CA ALA A 47 -0.80 17.95 18.52
C ALA A 47 -1.83 17.31 17.56
N PHE A 48 -3.12 17.48 17.90
CA PHE A 48 -4.28 16.81 17.28
C PHE A 48 -4.28 16.81 15.74
N ALA A 49 -3.88 17.90 15.08
CA ALA A 49 -3.87 17.96 13.62
C ALA A 49 -2.90 16.93 13.00
N TYR A 50 -1.73 16.72 13.61
CA TYR A 50 -0.77 15.71 13.16
C TYR A 50 -1.22 14.29 13.51
N GLU A 51 -1.93 14.11 14.63
CA GLU A 51 -2.54 12.81 15.00
C GLU A 51 -3.63 12.42 14.02
N MET A 52 -4.52 13.35 13.65
CA MET A 52 -5.54 13.11 12.63
C MET A 52 -4.93 12.80 11.26
N THR A 53 -3.81 13.46 10.92
CA THR A 53 -3.06 13.16 9.69
C THR A 53 -2.46 11.74 9.76
N LEU A 54 -1.84 11.38 10.88
CA LEU A 54 -1.31 10.03 11.12
C LEU A 54 -2.42 8.97 11.00
N ASP A 55 -3.57 9.20 11.63
CA ASP A 55 -4.73 8.31 11.57
C ASP A 55 -5.23 8.11 10.14
N THR A 56 -5.39 9.22 9.41
CA THR A 56 -5.83 9.19 8.01
C THR A 56 -4.93 8.28 7.17
N HIS A 57 -3.61 8.39 7.36
CA HIS A 57 -2.65 7.66 6.55
C HIS A 57 -2.40 6.23 7.01
N ARG A 58 -2.42 5.94 8.31
CA ARG A 58 -2.28 4.56 8.81
C ARG A 58 -3.47 3.68 8.42
N TYR A 59 -4.69 4.24 8.47
CA TYR A 59 -5.88 3.54 7.98
C TYR A 59 -5.95 3.53 6.46
N GLY A 60 -5.47 4.59 5.79
CA GLY A 60 -5.27 4.61 4.34
C GLY A 60 -4.42 3.45 3.84
N ALA A 61 -3.29 3.16 4.50
CA ALA A 61 -2.43 2.03 4.15
C ALA A 61 -3.15 0.67 4.27
N LEU A 62 -3.97 0.47 5.32
CA LEU A 62 -4.77 -0.74 5.48
C LEU A 62 -5.83 -0.89 4.38
N ILE A 63 -6.47 0.21 3.98
CA ILE A 63 -7.42 0.21 2.85
C ILE A 63 -6.70 -0.19 1.56
N VAL A 64 -5.51 0.35 1.29
CA VAL A 64 -4.72 -0.02 0.11
C VAL A 64 -4.41 -1.52 0.10
N LEU A 65 -4.02 -2.09 1.23
CA LEU A 65 -3.77 -3.53 1.37
C LEU A 65 -5.03 -4.38 1.17
N ASP A 66 -6.16 -4.00 1.74
CA ASP A 66 -7.45 -4.70 1.56
C ASP A 66 -7.87 -4.74 0.08
N ARG A 67 -7.73 -3.61 -0.61
CA ARG A 67 -8.08 -3.47 -2.02
C ARG A 67 -7.13 -4.26 -2.91
N TRP A 68 -5.84 -4.28 -2.59
CA TRP A 68 -4.86 -5.15 -3.25
C TRP A 68 -5.17 -6.63 -3.04
N SER A 69 -5.43 -7.05 -1.80
CA SER A 69 -5.82 -8.42 -1.46
C SER A 69 -7.07 -8.86 -2.22
N THR A 70 -8.08 -7.98 -2.29
CA THR A 70 -9.32 -8.21 -3.05
C THR A 70 -9.04 -8.39 -4.54
N LEU A 71 -8.21 -7.53 -5.14
CA LEU A 71 -7.85 -7.62 -6.55
C LEU A 71 -7.12 -8.94 -6.87
N VAL A 72 -6.08 -9.27 -6.09
CA VAL A 72 -5.32 -10.52 -6.31
C VAL A 72 -6.20 -11.74 -6.11
N ARG A 73 -7.07 -11.78 -5.09
CA ARG A 73 -7.99 -12.91 -4.90
C ARG A 73 -8.98 -13.06 -6.04
N ALA A 74 -9.48 -11.95 -6.60
CA ALA A 74 -10.45 -11.98 -7.68
C ALA A 74 -9.85 -12.48 -9.01
N PHE A 75 -8.63 -12.04 -9.34
CA PHE A 75 -8.05 -12.30 -10.66
C PHE A 75 -6.91 -13.31 -10.66
N GLY A 76 -6.19 -13.47 -9.55
CA GLY A 76 -4.99 -14.30 -9.45
C GLY A 76 -5.16 -15.76 -9.94
N PRO A 77 -6.24 -16.48 -9.60
CA PRO A 77 -6.45 -17.86 -10.06
C PRO A 77 -6.58 -18.04 -11.57
N HIS A 78 -6.84 -16.95 -12.31
CA HIS A 78 -7.11 -16.98 -13.75
C HIS A 78 -6.19 -16.07 -14.55
N LEU A 79 -5.21 -15.44 -13.90
CA LEU A 79 -4.30 -14.49 -14.52
C LEU A 79 -3.00 -15.19 -14.93
N GLU A 80 -2.73 -15.20 -16.23
CA GLU A 80 -1.44 -15.64 -16.76
C GLU A 80 -0.47 -14.46 -16.74
N ILE A 81 0.56 -14.56 -15.89
CA ILE A 81 1.62 -13.58 -15.78
C ILE A 81 2.92 -14.19 -16.31
N SER A 82 3.46 -13.60 -17.36
CA SER A 82 4.73 -13.98 -17.98
C SER A 82 5.94 -13.52 -17.18
N ARG A 83 5.82 -12.39 -16.47
CA ARG A 83 6.91 -11.76 -15.69
C ARG A 83 6.53 -11.58 -14.23
N ARG A 84 7.36 -12.10 -13.33
CA ARG A 84 7.16 -12.04 -11.85
C ARG A 84 5.83 -12.68 -11.41
N PRO A 85 5.57 -13.96 -11.75
CA PRO A 85 4.35 -14.65 -11.33
C PRO A 85 4.19 -14.71 -9.81
N SER A 86 5.32 -14.65 -9.09
CA SER A 86 5.40 -14.54 -7.64
C SER A 86 4.66 -13.33 -7.07
N ILE A 87 4.38 -12.27 -7.85
CA ILE A 87 3.48 -11.16 -7.47
C ILE A 87 2.11 -11.69 -7.04
N VAL A 88 1.56 -12.67 -7.76
CA VAL A 88 0.27 -13.29 -7.45
C VAL A 88 0.44 -14.46 -6.49
N GLU A 89 1.38 -15.36 -6.74
CA GLU A 89 1.54 -16.60 -5.96
C GLU A 89 1.79 -16.31 -4.47
N ARG A 90 2.57 -15.28 -4.17
CA ARG A 90 3.00 -14.94 -2.79
C ARG A 90 2.26 -13.74 -2.20
N ALA A 91 1.31 -13.16 -2.93
CA ALA A 91 0.54 -12.02 -2.43
C ALA A 91 -0.21 -12.32 -1.12
N PRO A 92 -0.84 -13.50 -0.90
CA PRO A 92 -1.45 -13.81 0.39
C PRO A 92 -0.46 -13.74 1.56
N GLU A 93 0.75 -14.27 1.39
CA GLU A 93 1.82 -14.24 2.39
C GLU A 93 2.28 -12.79 2.67
N ARG A 94 2.50 -12.01 1.61
CA ARG A 94 2.96 -10.61 1.72
C ARG A 94 1.92 -9.70 2.35
N VAL A 95 0.64 -9.86 2.00
CA VAL A 95 -0.46 -9.12 2.61
C VAL A 95 -0.56 -9.45 4.09
N ALA A 96 -0.53 -10.74 4.47
CA ALA A 96 -0.59 -11.14 5.87
C ALA A 96 0.59 -10.59 6.69
N ALA A 97 1.80 -10.60 6.13
CA ALA A 97 2.98 -10.01 6.76
C ALA A 97 2.83 -8.48 6.94
N ALA A 98 2.34 -7.79 5.91
CA ALA A 98 2.11 -6.34 5.96
C ALA A 98 1.03 -5.97 7.00
N GLU A 99 -0.07 -6.72 7.07
CA GLU A 99 -1.11 -6.55 8.08
C GLU A 99 -0.59 -6.77 9.50
N ASP A 100 0.27 -7.76 9.73
CA ASP A 100 0.91 -7.99 11.04
C ASP A 100 1.83 -6.82 11.43
N PHE A 101 2.69 -6.35 10.51
CA PHE A 101 3.55 -5.20 10.77
C PHE A 101 2.75 -3.93 11.10
N LEU A 102 1.74 -3.60 10.29
CA LEU A 102 0.89 -2.43 10.53
C LEU A 102 0.03 -2.59 11.79
N GLY A 103 -0.49 -3.79 12.06
CA GLY A 103 -1.28 -4.07 13.27
C GLY A 103 -0.45 -3.94 14.56
N ARG A 104 0.83 -4.32 14.52
CA ARG A 104 1.77 -4.09 15.65
C ARG A 104 2.09 -2.60 15.81
N ALA A 105 2.42 -1.90 14.74
CA ALA A 105 2.69 -0.46 14.77
C ALA A 105 1.48 0.34 15.28
N ASN A 106 0.28 0.03 14.81
CA ASN A 106 -0.95 0.70 15.25
C ASN A 106 -1.23 0.46 16.73
N ARG A 107 -1.07 -0.78 17.24
CA ARG A 107 -1.21 -1.06 18.68
C ARG A 107 -0.22 -0.26 19.51
N LEU A 108 1.02 -0.10 19.05
CA LEU A 108 2.03 0.72 19.73
C LEU A 108 1.62 2.20 19.75
N ILE A 109 1.11 2.73 18.63
CA ILE A 109 0.57 4.09 18.52
C ILE A 109 -0.64 4.32 19.43
N ASP A 110 -1.54 3.35 19.48
CA ASP A 110 -2.78 3.47 20.24
C ASP A 110 -2.53 3.41 21.76
N ALA A 111 -1.60 2.56 22.19
CA ALA A 111 -1.28 2.36 23.60
C ALA A 111 -0.36 3.43 24.23
N ALA A 112 0.29 4.28 23.41
CA ALA A 112 1.24 5.26 23.93
C ALA A 112 0.57 6.51 24.49
N ASP A 113 0.98 6.94 25.69
CA ASP A 113 0.58 8.23 26.27
C ASP A 113 1.39 9.41 25.70
N ARG A 114 2.53 9.11 25.08
CA ARG A 114 3.45 10.06 24.43
C ARG A 114 4.16 9.36 23.28
N TYR A 115 4.42 10.10 22.21
CA TYR A 115 5.21 9.63 21.07
C TYR A 115 6.70 9.69 21.40
N SER A 116 7.24 8.68 22.08
CA SER A 116 8.68 8.60 22.36
C SER A 116 9.49 8.36 21.09
N GLY A 117 10.74 8.81 21.06
CA GLY A 117 11.63 8.60 19.91
C GLY A 117 11.77 7.11 19.54
N GLU A 118 11.96 6.24 20.52
CA GLU A 118 12.05 4.78 20.31
C GLU A 118 10.80 4.20 19.64
N MET A 119 9.63 4.66 20.06
CA MET A 119 8.35 4.22 19.51
C MET A 119 8.13 4.75 18.08
N VAL A 120 8.50 6.00 17.83
CA VAL A 120 8.48 6.61 16.50
C VAL A 120 9.40 5.84 15.55
N GLU A 121 10.64 5.55 15.97
CA GLU A 121 11.60 4.78 15.18
C GLU A 121 11.11 3.36 14.89
N ALA A 122 10.56 2.66 15.89
CA ALA A 122 10.02 1.32 15.71
C ALA A 122 8.87 1.29 14.69
N CYS A 123 7.95 2.26 14.74
CA CYS A 123 6.86 2.37 13.78
C CYS A 123 7.35 2.70 12.37
N ILE A 124 8.33 3.62 12.23
CA ILE A 124 8.92 3.94 10.93
C ILE A 124 9.64 2.72 10.35
N ALA A 125 10.37 1.95 11.16
CA ALA A 125 11.01 0.72 10.73
C ALA A 125 9.97 -0.33 10.27
N ALA A 126 8.83 -0.44 10.96
CA ALA A 126 7.72 -1.29 10.53
C ALA A 126 7.17 -0.83 9.16
N PHE A 127 6.93 0.47 8.97
CA PHE A 127 6.47 1.01 7.68
C PHE A 127 7.50 0.76 6.56
N GLN A 128 8.79 0.92 6.85
CA GLN A 128 9.86 0.63 5.89
C GLN A 128 9.96 -0.85 5.54
N SER A 129 9.59 -1.76 6.45
CA SER A 129 9.59 -3.21 6.20
C SER A 129 8.56 -3.61 5.12
N LEU A 130 7.53 -2.80 4.88
CA LEU A 130 6.59 -3.04 3.78
C LEU A 130 7.24 -2.79 2.40
N ASN A 131 8.24 -1.92 2.32
CA ASN A 131 8.99 -1.67 1.08
C ASN A 131 9.80 -2.88 0.62
N THR A 132 10.29 -3.70 1.56
CA THR A 132 10.99 -4.96 1.27
C THR A 132 10.01 -6.10 1.08
N THR A 133 8.90 -6.10 1.83
CA THR A 133 7.81 -7.08 1.67
C THR A 133 7.30 -7.07 0.23
N PHE A 134 6.95 -5.90 -0.33
CA PHE A 134 6.44 -5.76 -1.71
C PHE A 134 7.53 -5.41 -2.74
N ALA A 135 8.75 -5.94 -2.57
CA ALA A 135 9.88 -5.60 -3.44
C ALA A 135 9.64 -5.97 -4.91
N GLU A 136 8.91 -7.06 -5.18
CA GLU A 136 8.62 -7.49 -6.56
C GLU A 136 7.60 -6.60 -7.24
N GLU A 137 6.52 -6.23 -6.55
CA GLU A 137 5.52 -5.29 -7.02
C GLU A 137 6.18 -3.93 -7.34
N ARG A 138 7.08 -3.48 -6.46
CA ARG A 138 7.86 -2.25 -6.67
C ARG A 138 8.78 -2.34 -7.86
N ALA A 139 9.53 -3.43 -8.00
CA ALA A 139 10.42 -3.63 -9.13
C ALA A 139 9.66 -3.69 -10.46
N GLU A 140 8.45 -4.26 -10.46
CA GLU A 140 7.57 -4.26 -11.62
C GLU A 140 7.03 -2.87 -11.96
N ALA A 141 6.55 -2.13 -10.96
CA ALA A 141 6.08 -0.77 -11.14
C ALA A 141 7.20 0.15 -11.67
N GLU A 142 8.42 0.02 -11.15
CA GLU A 142 9.59 0.77 -11.63
C GLU A 142 9.95 0.39 -13.06
N GLN A 143 9.96 -0.90 -13.38
CA GLN A 143 10.26 -1.40 -14.73
C GLN A 143 9.24 -0.91 -15.75
N SER A 144 7.95 -1.00 -15.44
CA SER A 144 6.87 -0.48 -16.28
C SER A 144 6.94 1.05 -16.39
N GLY A 145 7.25 1.76 -15.30
CA GLY A 145 7.42 3.21 -15.30
C GLY A 145 8.47 3.73 -16.28
N LYS A 146 9.54 2.95 -16.55
CA LYS A 146 10.58 3.30 -17.53
C LYS A 146 10.07 3.41 -18.97
N LEU A 147 8.92 2.81 -19.28
CA LEU A 147 8.29 2.91 -20.59
C LEU A 147 7.60 4.26 -20.82
N GLY A 148 7.22 4.96 -19.74
CA GLY A 148 6.61 6.30 -19.80
C GLY A 148 5.45 6.38 -20.82
N PRO A 149 5.54 7.23 -21.86
CA PRO A 149 4.50 7.34 -22.89
C PRO A 149 4.20 6.05 -23.67
N MET A 150 5.13 5.09 -23.68
CA MET A 150 4.98 3.81 -24.38
C MET A 150 4.14 2.80 -23.61
N LEU A 151 3.66 3.14 -22.41
CA LEU A 151 2.77 2.27 -21.64
C LEU A 151 1.47 1.99 -22.43
N PRO A 152 1.02 0.72 -22.49
CA PRO A 152 -0.25 0.37 -23.13
C PRO A 152 -1.45 1.15 -22.57
N GLY A 153 -2.47 1.39 -23.40
CA GLY A 153 -3.70 2.05 -22.95
C GLY A 153 -4.39 1.28 -21.82
N GLU A 154 -4.41 -0.04 -21.93
CA GLU A 154 -4.94 -0.97 -20.92
C GLU A 154 -4.29 -0.80 -19.54
N TYR A 155 -2.97 -0.63 -19.49
CA TYR A 155 -2.23 -0.37 -18.25
C TYR A 155 -2.72 0.93 -17.59
N ARG A 156 -2.76 2.01 -18.36
CA ARG A 156 -3.14 3.34 -17.86
C ARG A 156 -4.58 3.37 -17.37
N GLU A 157 -5.46 2.69 -18.10
CA GLU A 157 -6.88 2.58 -17.77
C GLU A 157 -7.11 1.78 -16.48
N ALA A 158 -6.51 0.60 -16.37
CA ALA A 158 -6.62 -0.22 -15.16
C ALA A 158 -6.02 0.47 -13.93
N ARG A 159 -4.86 1.12 -14.09
CA ARG A 159 -4.24 1.96 -13.05
C ARG A 159 -5.21 3.05 -12.57
N ARG A 160 -5.87 3.74 -13.49
CA ARG A 160 -6.85 4.80 -13.18
C ARG A 160 -8.06 4.23 -12.42
N ILE A 161 -8.63 3.13 -12.89
CA ILE A 161 -9.79 2.50 -12.24
C ILE A 161 -9.44 2.04 -10.81
N PHE A 162 -8.26 1.46 -10.61
CA PHE A 162 -7.81 1.06 -9.26
C PHE A 162 -7.63 2.26 -8.33
N LEU A 163 -7.07 3.36 -8.83
CA LEU A 163 -6.97 4.62 -8.05
C LEU A 163 -8.34 5.20 -7.70
N GLU A 164 -9.31 5.13 -8.61
CA GLU A 164 -10.69 5.53 -8.34
C GLU A 164 -11.34 4.65 -7.27
N ASP A 165 -11.06 3.33 -7.29
CA ASP A 165 -11.52 2.39 -6.26
C ASP A 165 -10.89 2.65 -4.87
N LEU A 166 -9.66 3.18 -4.83
CA LEU A 166 -9.01 3.62 -3.60
C LEU A 166 -9.54 4.98 -3.10
N ALA A 167 -9.95 5.86 -4.01
CA ALA A 167 -10.44 7.19 -3.70
C ALA A 167 -11.91 7.22 -3.26
N ALA A 168 -12.71 6.21 -3.64
CA ALA A 168 -14.12 6.06 -3.27
C ALA A 168 -14.33 5.65 -1.79
N ARG A 169 -13.56 6.27 -0.88
CA ARG A 169 -13.57 6.06 0.57
C ARG A 169 -14.92 6.38 1.18
#